data_AF-A0A916GJK4-F1
#
_entry.id   AF-A0A916GJK4-F1
#
_cell.length_a   1.000
_cell.length_b   1.000
_cell.length_c   1.000
_cell.angle_alpha   90.00
_cell.angle_beta   90.00
_cell.angle_gamma   90.00
#
_symmetry.space_group_name_H-M   'P 1'
#
loop_
_entity.id
_entity.type
_entity.pdbx_description
1 polymer ?
#
loop_
_entity_poly.entity_id
_entity_poly.type
_entity_poly.pdbx_seq_one_letter_code
_entity_poly.pdbx_strand_id
1 'polypeptide(L)'
;MKILSAPIFLKTFVHGRCYSRSTSRHTLFQKTYVVLILKDKLSGIPAGPGICSPFPHAGLPELPPKVSDIELWQFYLRSKFSLREEDAPFLIPIKDSGKNNASKDYELFSAEEQLFWNRQISYVVSRYKSHLQAMTKQSPVQPTNITYNVSGSGARVNINSTDSSVNIISTEVSKVFAQVREAVDRIPDPAQRGEIERTVNEMEQAHGSSGFLQKYQAFIASAANHMTILAPVIPAVTGLLT
;
A
#
# COMPACT_ATOMS: atom_id res chain seq x y z
N MET A 1 10.06 31.81 36.27
CA MET A 1 9.35 30.51 36.23
C MET A 1 10.26 29.51 35.51
N LYS A 2 11.01 28.68 36.26
CA LYS A 2 12.04 27.78 35.71
C LYS A 2 11.36 26.71 34.87
N ILE A 3 11.64 26.70 33.56
CA ILE A 3 11.25 25.64 32.64
C ILE A 3 11.93 24.35 33.13
N LEU A 4 11.12 23.39 33.56
CA LEU A 4 11.57 22.09 34.08
C LEU A 4 12.51 21.43 33.07
N SER A 5 13.68 21.01 33.56
CA SER A 5 14.63 20.20 32.80
C SER A 5 13.90 18.96 32.27
N ALA A 6 14.14 18.59 31.00
CA ALA A 6 13.56 17.40 30.41
C ALA A 6 13.76 16.18 31.33
N PRO A 7 12.75 15.29 31.48
CA PRO A 7 12.82 14.16 32.38
C PRO A 7 14.05 13.31 32.07
N ILE A 8 14.71 12.84 33.12
CA ILE A 8 16.03 12.24 33.03
C ILE A 8 16.05 10.97 32.16
N PHE A 9 14.91 10.29 32.00
CA PHE A 9 14.68 9.25 30.98
C PHE A 9 15.14 9.65 29.56
N LEU A 10 14.92 10.91 29.14
CA LEU A 10 15.46 11.44 27.88
C LEU A 10 16.98 11.65 27.95
N LYS A 11 17.51 12.10 29.09
CA LYS A 11 18.96 12.32 29.27
C LYS A 11 19.75 11.02 29.28
N THR A 12 19.23 9.93 29.86
CA THR A 12 19.92 8.64 29.87
C THR A 12 19.95 8.00 28.48
N PHE A 13 18.90 8.18 27.67
CA PHE A 13 18.92 7.82 26.24
C PHE A 13 19.92 8.67 25.42
N VAL A 14 20.18 9.91 25.85
CA VAL A 14 21.12 10.85 25.21
C VAL A 14 22.57 10.70 25.71
N HIS A 15 22.82 10.24 26.95
CA HIS A 15 24.17 10.15 27.53
C HIS A 15 24.71 8.73 27.70
N GLY A 16 23.86 7.70 27.70
CA GLY A 16 24.33 6.32 27.58
C GLY A 16 24.64 6.05 26.11
N ARG A 17 25.89 6.30 25.68
CA ARG A 17 26.47 6.11 24.34
C ARG A 17 25.58 5.26 23.40
N CYS A 18 24.51 5.86 22.90
CA CYS A 18 23.70 5.28 21.87
C CYS A 18 24.42 5.71 20.60
N TYR A 19 25.34 4.87 20.12
CA TYR A 19 25.79 4.90 18.74
C TYR A 19 24.60 4.51 17.85
N SER A 20 23.56 5.33 17.85
CA SER A 20 22.42 5.20 16.96
C SER A 20 22.19 6.56 16.34
N ARG A 21 22.48 6.62 15.05
CA ARG A 21 22.31 7.76 14.17
C ARG A 21 20.81 8.00 13.98
N SER A 22 20.09 8.47 15.00
CA SER A 22 18.63 8.73 14.93
C SER A 22 18.29 10.18 15.23
N THR A 23 17.25 10.73 14.58
CA THR A 23 16.79 12.12 14.83
C THR A 23 15.64 12.03 15.80
N SER A 24 15.87 12.42 17.05
CA SER A 24 14.80 12.42 18.06
C SER A 24 14.09 13.77 18.08
N ARG A 25 12.78 13.79 17.80
CA ARG A 25 11.92 14.94 18.09
C ARG A 25 11.12 14.64 19.35
N HIS A 26 11.12 15.59 20.28
CA HIS A 26 10.47 15.48 21.57
C HIS A 26 9.35 16.50 21.68
N THR A 27 8.16 16.04 21.98
CA THR A 27 7.00 16.91 22.05
C THR A 27 6.21 16.62 23.31
N LEU A 28 6.04 17.64 24.15
CA LEU A 28 5.35 17.55 25.43
C LEU A 28 3.85 17.55 25.26
N PHE A 29 3.21 16.65 26.01
CA PHE A 29 1.79 16.46 26.03
C PHE A 29 1.24 16.63 27.45
N GLN A 30 0.44 17.69 27.65
CA GLN A 30 -0.29 17.98 28.90
C GLN A 30 0.52 17.90 30.22
N LYS A 31 1.85 17.97 30.15
CA LYS A 31 2.80 17.76 31.27
C LYS A 31 2.81 16.34 31.88
N THR A 32 2.07 15.39 31.31
CA THR A 32 1.95 14.01 31.82
C THR A 32 2.57 12.97 30.89
N TYR A 33 2.60 13.24 29.57
CA TYR A 33 3.22 12.36 28.59
C TYR A 33 4.14 13.14 27.65
N VAL A 34 5.10 12.44 27.07
CA VAL A 34 5.97 12.95 26.00
C VAL A 34 5.84 12.03 24.80
N VAL A 35 5.74 12.63 23.62
CA VAL A 35 5.88 11.91 22.36
C VAL A 35 7.33 11.97 21.95
N LEU A 36 7.94 10.79 21.85
CA LEU A 36 9.29 10.56 21.34
C LEU A 36 9.16 9.96 19.95
N ILE A 37 9.71 10.63 18.93
CA ILE A 37 9.77 10.10 17.57
C ILE A 37 11.24 9.81 17.27
N LEU A 38 11.57 8.53 17.11
CA LEU A 38 12.86 8.10 16.59
C LEU A 38 12.76 8.01 15.07
N LYS A 39 13.43 8.91 14.36
CA LYS A 39 13.52 8.84 12.90
C LYS A 39 14.76 8.08 12.46
N ASP A 40 14.60 7.24 11.47
CA ASP A 40 15.74 6.63 10.79
C ASP A 40 16.54 7.71 10.04
N LYS A 41 17.88 7.65 10.10
CA LYS A 41 18.74 8.58 9.36
C LYS A 41 19.47 7.86 8.26
N LEU A 42 18.99 8.08 7.04
CA LEU A 42 19.84 8.04 5.86
C LEU A 42 20.72 9.30 5.73
N SER A 43 20.41 10.42 6.41
CA SER A 43 20.99 11.73 6.12
C SER A 43 22.10 12.25 7.05
N GLY A 44 22.51 11.52 8.09
CA GLY A 44 23.65 11.90 8.94
C GLY A 44 23.53 13.19 9.77
N ILE A 45 22.42 13.92 9.70
CA ILE A 45 22.16 15.12 10.51
C ILE A 45 22.16 14.70 11.99
N PRO A 46 22.75 15.39 12.98
CA PRO A 46 22.66 15.02 14.40
C PRO A 46 21.22 15.10 14.95
N ALA A 47 20.93 14.43 16.07
CA ALA A 47 19.63 14.59 16.73
C ALA A 47 19.44 16.07 17.06
N GLY A 48 18.25 16.62 16.80
CA GLY A 48 17.95 18.01 17.14
C GLY A 48 18.17 18.28 18.63
N PRO A 49 18.26 19.55 19.04
CA PRO A 49 18.41 19.88 20.46
C PRO A 49 17.30 19.17 21.25
N GLY A 50 17.64 18.57 22.40
CA GLY A 50 16.72 17.84 23.29
C GLY A 50 15.67 18.73 23.97
N ILE A 51 15.27 19.81 23.32
CA ILE A 51 14.27 20.76 23.76
C ILE A 51 12.91 20.20 23.42
N CYS A 52 12.09 20.09 24.46
CA CYS A 52 10.71 19.71 24.37
C CYS A 52 9.85 20.88 23.86
N SER A 53 9.06 20.65 22.80
CA SER A 53 8.08 21.63 22.30
C SER A 53 6.63 21.23 22.64
N PRO A 54 5.66 22.15 22.68
CA PRO A 54 4.25 21.79 22.84
C PRO A 54 3.74 20.89 21.70
N PHE A 55 2.76 20.02 22.00
CA PHE A 55 2.12 19.16 21.01
C PHE A 55 1.34 19.95 19.96
N PRO A 56 1.70 19.86 18.65
CA PRO A 56 1.19 20.77 17.64
C PRO A 56 -0.09 20.29 16.95
N HIS A 57 -0.64 19.12 17.30
CA HIS A 57 -1.78 18.53 16.60
C HIS A 57 -3.01 18.39 17.51
N ALA A 58 -4.20 18.59 16.94
CA ALA A 58 -5.49 18.40 17.59
C ALA A 58 -6.08 16.98 17.35
N GLY A 59 -7.21 16.67 18.00
CA GLY A 59 -7.95 15.42 17.81
C GLY A 59 -7.25 14.19 18.40
N LEU A 60 -6.73 14.35 19.61
CA LEU A 60 -5.94 13.32 20.28
C LEU A 60 -6.83 12.14 20.71
N PRO A 61 -6.31 10.90 20.62
CA PRO A 61 -6.93 9.77 21.31
C PRO A 61 -6.98 9.99 22.84
N GLU A 62 -7.83 9.22 23.52
CA GLU A 62 -8.10 9.36 24.95
C GLU A 62 -6.83 9.13 25.81
N LEU A 63 -6.70 9.92 26.87
CA LEU A 63 -5.70 9.73 27.92
C LEU A 63 -6.35 9.29 29.24
N PRO A 64 -5.68 8.45 30.05
CA PRO A 64 -4.40 7.77 29.76
C PRO A 64 -4.56 6.74 28.63
N PRO A 65 -3.49 6.44 27.87
CA PRO A 65 -3.59 5.54 26.74
C PRO A 65 -3.91 4.12 27.20
N LYS A 66 -4.89 3.47 26.57
CA LYS A 66 -5.26 2.09 26.86
C LYS A 66 -4.47 1.15 25.96
N VAL A 67 -4.19 -0.06 26.45
CA VAL A 67 -3.49 -1.10 25.67
C VAL A 67 -4.28 -1.49 24.41
N SER A 68 -5.61 -1.44 24.46
CA SER A 68 -6.50 -1.65 23.30
C SER A 68 -6.29 -0.63 22.19
N ASP A 69 -5.77 0.56 22.53
CA ASP A 69 -5.75 1.71 21.63
C ASP A 69 -4.37 1.92 21.00
N ILE A 70 -3.46 0.94 21.12
CA ILE A 70 -2.10 1.04 20.60
C ILE A 70 -2.10 1.29 19.09
N GLU A 71 -2.92 0.56 18.34
CA GLU A 71 -3.03 0.74 16.89
C GLU A 71 -3.58 2.13 16.54
N LEU A 72 -4.57 2.61 17.29
CA LEU A 72 -5.14 3.95 17.13
C LEU A 72 -4.08 5.04 17.38
N TRP A 73 -3.32 4.92 18.47
CA TRP A 73 -2.22 5.84 18.79
C TRP A 73 -1.13 5.81 17.71
N GLN A 74 -0.75 4.62 17.25
CA GLN A 74 0.26 4.46 16.20
C GLN A 74 -0.20 5.03 14.87
N PHE A 75 -1.45 4.80 14.47
CA PHE A 75 -2.05 5.39 13.28
C PHE A 75 -2.09 6.92 13.39
N TYR A 76 -2.58 7.44 14.52
CA TYR A 76 -2.67 8.88 14.77
C TYR A 76 -1.29 9.55 14.69
N LEU A 77 -0.30 9.07 15.45
CA LEU A 77 1.04 9.67 15.47
C LEU A 77 1.73 9.56 14.11
N ARG A 78 1.62 8.43 13.42
CA ARG A 78 2.21 8.26 12.08
C ARG A 78 1.57 9.19 11.05
N SER A 79 0.24 9.30 11.06
CA SER A 79 -0.50 10.20 10.18
C SER A 79 -0.16 11.68 10.44
N LYS A 80 -0.20 12.12 11.70
CA LYS A 80 0.00 13.54 12.05
C LYS A 80 1.44 14.03 11.83
N PHE A 81 2.42 13.17 12.05
CA PHE A 81 3.83 13.53 11.87
C PHE A 81 4.42 13.07 10.52
N SER A 82 3.58 12.55 9.61
CA SER A 82 3.99 12.01 8.31
C SER A 82 5.19 11.06 8.43
N LEU A 83 5.06 10.10 9.36
CA LEU A 83 6.13 9.17 9.69
C LEU A 83 6.22 8.05 8.66
N ARG A 84 7.45 7.65 8.35
CA ARG A 84 7.74 6.54 7.45
C ARG A 84 7.62 5.19 8.18
N GLU A 85 7.72 4.08 7.45
CA GLU A 85 7.64 2.74 8.04
C GLU A 85 8.82 2.47 9.00
N GLU A 86 9.98 3.03 8.68
CA GLU A 86 11.21 2.97 9.48
C GLU A 86 11.22 3.90 10.70
N ASP A 87 10.28 4.86 10.78
CA ASP A 87 10.17 5.76 11.92
C ASP A 87 9.40 5.08 13.08
N ALA A 88 9.82 5.38 14.31
CA ALA A 88 9.27 4.78 15.53
C ALA A 88 8.72 5.86 16.49
N PRO A 89 7.39 6.07 16.54
CA PRO A 89 6.75 6.93 17.52
C PRO A 89 6.45 6.18 18.82
N PHE A 90 6.74 6.83 19.94
CA PHE A 90 6.45 6.36 21.29
C PHE A 90 5.74 7.44 22.10
N LEU A 91 4.68 7.05 22.78
CA LEU A 91 4.09 7.82 23.86
C LEU A 91 4.65 7.32 25.20
N ILE A 92 5.24 8.22 26.00
CA ILE A 92 5.97 7.88 27.23
C ILE A 92 5.42 8.72 28.40
N PRO A 93 5.03 8.10 29.53
CA PRO A 93 4.72 8.85 30.75
C PRO A 93 5.92 9.67 31.23
N ILE A 94 5.67 10.90 31.68
CA ILE A 94 6.70 11.75 32.30
C ILE A 94 6.79 11.36 33.78
N LYS A 95 7.75 10.48 34.11
CA LYS A 95 8.13 10.14 35.47
C LYS A 95 9.63 10.40 35.64
N ASP A 96 10.00 11.00 36.76
CA ASP A 96 11.39 11.32 37.07
C ASP A 96 11.70 10.88 38.51
N SER A 97 12.61 9.92 38.65
CA SER A 97 13.09 9.44 39.95
C SER A 97 14.09 10.39 40.61
N GLY A 98 14.44 11.50 39.95
CA GLY A 98 15.48 12.45 40.37
C GLY A 98 16.89 11.91 40.19
N LYS A 99 17.05 10.70 39.63
CA LYS A 99 18.33 10.02 39.39
C LYS A 99 18.55 9.86 37.89
N ASN A 100 19.81 9.89 37.45
CA ASN A 100 20.17 9.55 36.07
C ASN A 100 20.14 8.05 35.80
N ASN A 101 18.95 7.47 35.88
CA ASN A 101 18.73 6.05 35.74
C ASN A 101 17.33 5.73 35.17
N ALA A 102 17.29 5.38 33.89
CA ALA A 102 16.05 5.01 33.20
C ALA A 102 15.31 3.82 33.83
N SER A 103 16.02 2.86 34.44
CA SER A 103 15.37 1.75 35.14
C SER A 103 14.60 2.23 36.36
N LYS A 104 15.11 3.25 37.06
CA LYS A 104 14.43 3.84 38.22
C LYS A 104 13.25 4.69 37.82
N ASP A 105 13.32 5.37 36.68
CA ASP A 105 12.17 6.08 36.12
C ASP A 105 11.08 5.11 35.65
N TYR A 106 11.47 3.96 35.08
CA TYR A 106 10.53 2.91 34.67
C TYR A 106 9.81 2.26 35.85
N GLU A 107 10.47 2.07 37.00
CA GLU A 107 9.85 1.58 38.24
C GLU A 107 8.72 2.50 38.74
N LEU A 108 8.67 3.77 38.32
CA LEU A 108 7.60 4.72 38.67
C LEU A 108 6.37 4.61 37.77
N PHE A 109 6.41 3.78 36.73
CA PHE A 109 5.27 3.57 35.83
C PHE A 109 4.26 2.68 36.53
N SER A 110 2.96 2.98 36.39
CA SER A 110 1.89 2.07 36.82
C SER A 110 1.96 0.75 36.03
N ALA A 111 1.30 -0.31 36.53
CA ALA A 111 1.27 -1.59 35.83
C ALA A 111 0.70 -1.46 34.40
N GLU A 112 -0.30 -0.59 34.23
CA GLU A 112 -0.91 -0.27 32.95
C GLU A 112 0.05 0.50 32.03
N GLU A 113 0.77 1.49 32.57
CA GLU A 113 1.80 2.25 31.83
C GLU A 113 2.94 1.32 31.36
N GLN A 114 3.39 0.40 32.22
CA GLN A 114 4.40 -0.61 31.88
C GLN A 114 3.90 -1.56 30.79
N LEU A 115 2.67 -2.06 30.91
CA LEU A 115 2.06 -2.93 29.92
C LEU A 115 1.89 -2.23 28.58
N PHE A 116 1.41 -0.99 28.58
CA PHE A 116 1.29 -0.16 27.39
C PHE A 116 2.65 0.07 26.72
N TRP A 117 3.68 0.43 27.50
CA TRP A 117 5.05 0.61 27.02
C TRP A 117 5.59 -0.65 26.32
N ASN A 118 5.46 -1.82 26.95
CA ASN A 118 5.94 -3.09 26.41
C ASN A 118 5.21 -3.48 25.12
N ARG A 119 3.90 -3.25 25.08
CA ARG A 119 3.08 -3.53 23.89
C ARG A 119 3.38 -2.55 22.75
N GLN A 120 3.62 -1.28 23.04
CA GLN A 120 4.04 -0.27 22.06
C GLN A 120 5.39 -0.62 21.43
N ILE A 121 6.38 -1.03 22.23
CA ILE A 121 7.67 -1.54 21.71
C ILE A 121 7.43 -2.74 20.79
N SER A 122 6.67 -3.73 21.27
CA SER A 122 6.39 -4.96 20.51
C SER A 122 5.72 -4.64 19.16
N TYR A 123 4.78 -3.70 19.15
CA TYR A 123 4.10 -3.24 17.93
C TYR A 123 5.07 -2.59 16.95
N VAL A 124 5.87 -1.62 17.41
CA VAL A 124 6.85 -0.92 16.57
C VAL A 124 7.88 -1.89 15.99
N VAL A 125 8.42 -2.78 16.81
CA VAL A 125 9.39 -3.81 16.37
C VAL A 125 8.77 -4.77 15.36
N SER A 126 7.55 -5.23 15.60
CA SER A 126 6.82 -6.12 14.67
C SER A 126 6.59 -5.46 13.32
N ARG A 127 6.17 -4.18 13.33
CA ARG A 127 5.95 -3.40 12.11
C ARG A 127 7.25 -3.23 11.32
N TYR A 128 8.32 -2.83 11.99
CA TYR A 128 9.63 -2.67 11.35
C TYR A 128 10.16 -4.00 10.80
N LYS A 129 10.02 -5.09 11.55
CA LYS A 129 10.38 -6.45 11.07
C LYS A 129 9.58 -6.83 9.82
N SER A 130 8.28 -6.56 9.80
CA SER A 130 7.41 -6.83 8.65
C SER A 130 7.84 -6.00 7.43
N HIS A 131 8.19 -4.74 7.64
CA HIS A 131 8.74 -3.86 6.61
C HIS A 131 10.07 -4.39 6.04
N LEU A 132 11.02 -4.78 6.91
CA LEU A 132 12.28 -5.39 6.48
C LEU A 132 12.07 -6.71 5.72
N GLN A 133 11.13 -7.54 6.16
CA GLN A 133 10.78 -8.77 5.44
C GLN A 133 10.18 -8.49 4.07
N ALA A 134 9.34 -7.46 3.94
CA ALA A 134 8.80 -7.02 2.66
C ALA A 134 9.90 -6.47 1.73
N MET A 135 10.90 -5.77 2.28
CA MET A 135 12.08 -5.30 1.52
C MET A 135 13.06 -6.42 1.15
N THR A 136 13.22 -7.43 2.02
CA THR A 136 14.17 -8.54 1.83
C THR A 136 13.60 -9.65 0.95
N LYS A 137 12.28 -9.79 0.89
CA LYS A 137 11.61 -10.50 -0.22
C LYS A 137 11.90 -9.71 -1.50
N GLN A 138 13.04 -10.04 -2.11
CA GLN A 138 13.46 -9.54 -3.42
C GLN A 138 12.26 -9.47 -4.37
N SER A 139 12.11 -8.35 -5.05
CA SER A 139 11.49 -8.33 -6.38
C SER A 139 12.03 -9.54 -7.17
N PRO A 140 11.19 -10.29 -7.89
CA PRO A 140 11.56 -11.56 -8.51
C PRO A 140 12.94 -11.45 -9.18
N VAL A 141 13.86 -12.34 -8.79
CA VAL A 141 15.23 -12.41 -9.34
C VAL A 141 15.13 -12.36 -10.85
N GLN A 142 15.53 -11.25 -11.46
CA GLN A 142 15.59 -11.19 -12.91
C GLN A 142 16.69 -12.15 -13.35
N PRO A 143 16.39 -13.15 -14.20
CA PRO A 143 17.40 -14.08 -14.66
C PRO A 143 18.52 -13.30 -15.36
N THR A 144 19.77 -13.51 -14.96
CA THR A 144 20.95 -12.86 -15.55
C THR A 144 21.23 -13.33 -16.98
N ASN A 145 20.64 -14.45 -17.41
CA ASN A 145 20.54 -14.87 -18.79
C ASN A 145 19.11 -15.33 -19.06
N ILE A 146 18.39 -14.57 -19.88
CA ILE A 146 17.12 -15.00 -20.46
C ILE A 146 17.40 -15.32 -21.92
N THR A 147 17.51 -16.60 -22.25
CA THR A 147 17.59 -17.05 -23.64
C THR A 147 16.18 -17.07 -24.22
N TYR A 148 15.85 -16.10 -25.06
CA TYR A 148 14.57 -16.04 -25.74
C TYR A 148 14.66 -16.84 -27.04
N ASN A 149 14.07 -18.03 -27.06
CA ASN A 149 13.79 -18.73 -28.31
C ASN A 149 12.48 -18.17 -28.87
N VAL A 150 12.61 -17.31 -29.87
CA VAL A 150 11.47 -16.61 -30.47
C VAL A 150 11.24 -17.13 -31.88
N SER A 151 10.09 -17.77 -32.09
CA SER A 151 9.64 -18.24 -33.41
C SER A 151 8.14 -17.99 -33.55
N GLY A 152 7.71 -17.47 -34.71
CA GLY A 152 6.32 -17.13 -35.02
C GLY A 152 6.15 -15.67 -35.46
N SER A 153 5.09 -15.37 -36.20
CA SER A 153 4.78 -14.00 -36.64
C SER A 153 4.35 -13.13 -35.44
N GLY A 154 5.11 -12.06 -35.17
CA GLY A 154 4.76 -11.05 -34.14
C GLY A 154 5.58 -11.10 -32.85
N ALA A 155 6.66 -11.89 -32.78
CA ALA A 155 7.42 -12.02 -31.54
C ALA A 155 8.49 -10.92 -31.35
N ARG A 156 8.53 -10.29 -30.17
CA ARG A 156 9.50 -9.23 -29.80
C ARG A 156 10.06 -9.45 -28.39
N VAL A 157 11.29 -9.01 -28.18
CA VAL A 157 11.98 -9.01 -26.88
C VAL A 157 12.44 -7.59 -26.59
N ASN A 158 11.89 -6.96 -25.54
CA ASN A 158 12.28 -5.61 -25.10
C ASN A 158 13.05 -5.72 -23.78
N ILE A 159 14.24 -5.12 -23.72
CA ILE A 159 15.08 -5.06 -22.52
C ILE A 159 15.48 -3.59 -22.30
N ASN A 160 15.08 -3.01 -21.15
CA ASN A 160 15.32 -1.64 -20.72
C ASN A 160 14.75 -0.51 -21.63
N SER A 161 13.51 -0.63 -22.11
CA SER A 161 12.78 0.49 -22.73
C SER A 161 11.45 0.77 -22.03
N THR A 162 11.05 2.03 -21.92
CA THR A 162 9.66 2.39 -21.64
C THR A 162 8.87 2.17 -22.91
N ASP A 163 8.16 1.05 -22.94
CA ASP A 163 7.28 0.69 -24.04
C ASP A 163 5.97 1.48 -23.93
N SER A 164 5.79 2.48 -24.78
CA SER A 164 4.49 3.16 -24.98
C SER A 164 3.66 2.49 -26.08
N SER A 165 4.02 1.26 -26.51
CA SER A 165 3.18 0.50 -27.41
C SER A 165 2.09 -0.21 -26.63
N VAL A 166 0.84 0.06 -26.99
CA VAL A 166 -0.29 -0.75 -26.58
C VAL A 166 -0.22 -2.02 -27.41
N ASN A 167 0.39 -3.06 -26.85
CA ASN A 167 0.31 -4.39 -27.43
C ASN A 167 -0.99 -5.02 -26.92
N ILE A 168 -2.08 -4.81 -27.65
CA ILE A 168 -3.29 -5.60 -27.46
C ILE A 168 -2.88 -7.03 -27.80
N ILE A 169 -2.61 -7.84 -26.78
CA ILE A 169 -2.40 -9.26 -26.98
C ILE A 169 -3.71 -9.79 -27.56
N SER A 170 -3.71 -10.01 -28.87
CA SER A 170 -4.83 -10.51 -29.65
C SER A 170 -5.41 -11.80 -29.08
N THR A 171 -4.73 -12.50 -28.15
CA THR A 171 -5.24 -13.74 -27.55
C THR A 171 -6.45 -13.55 -26.66
N GLU A 172 -6.57 -12.46 -25.89
CA GLU A 172 -7.76 -12.28 -25.02
C GLU A 172 -8.97 -11.81 -25.84
N VAL A 173 -8.76 -10.88 -26.77
CA VAL A 173 -9.79 -10.42 -27.70
C VAL A 173 -10.26 -11.58 -28.60
N SER A 174 -9.34 -12.33 -29.20
CA SER A 174 -9.69 -13.51 -30.01
C SER A 174 -10.35 -14.62 -29.19
N LYS A 175 -10.04 -14.78 -27.89
CA LYS A 175 -10.78 -15.70 -27.01
C LYS A 175 -12.21 -15.24 -26.79
N VAL A 176 -12.45 -13.94 -26.56
CA VAL A 176 -13.81 -13.39 -26.43
C VAL A 176 -14.60 -13.61 -27.72
N PHE A 177 -14.03 -13.31 -28.89
CA PHE A 177 -14.70 -13.54 -30.16
C PHE A 177 -14.89 -15.04 -30.48
N ALA A 178 -13.98 -15.92 -30.05
CA ALA A 178 -14.16 -17.36 -30.16
C ALA A 178 -15.34 -17.87 -29.31
N GLN A 179 -15.48 -17.38 -28.07
CA GLN A 179 -16.63 -17.71 -27.21
C GLN A 179 -17.95 -17.20 -27.78
N VAL A 180 -17.95 -16.01 -28.42
CA VAL A 180 -19.12 -15.48 -29.11
C VAL A 180 -19.50 -16.36 -30.29
N ARG A 181 -18.53 -16.78 -31.12
CA ARG A 181 -18.79 -17.70 -32.25
C ARG A 181 -19.33 -19.05 -31.78
N GLU A 182 -18.77 -19.60 -30.71
CA GLU A 182 -19.28 -20.85 -30.11
C GLU A 182 -20.73 -20.71 -29.64
N ALA A 183 -21.11 -19.54 -29.11
CA ALA A 183 -22.49 -19.26 -28.74
C ALA A 183 -23.39 -19.08 -29.97
N VAL A 184 -22.90 -18.44 -31.04
CA VAL A 184 -23.62 -18.27 -32.32
C VAL A 184 -23.87 -19.62 -33.01
N ASP A 185 -22.93 -20.57 -32.94
CA ASP A 185 -23.10 -21.91 -33.51
C ASP A 185 -24.27 -22.70 -32.91
N ARG A 186 -24.69 -22.34 -31.70
CA ARG A 186 -25.83 -22.94 -31.00
C ARG A 186 -27.18 -22.38 -31.48
N ILE A 187 -27.20 -21.38 -32.37
CA ILE A 187 -28.41 -20.79 -32.93
C ILE A 187 -29.01 -21.73 -33.98
N PRO A 188 -30.24 -22.25 -33.81
CA PRO A 188 -30.81 -23.26 -34.71
C PRO A 188 -31.04 -22.78 -36.15
N ASP A 189 -31.45 -21.53 -36.34
CA ASP A 189 -31.73 -20.96 -37.66
C ASP A 189 -30.43 -20.59 -38.42
N PRO A 190 -30.12 -21.25 -39.55
CA PRO A 190 -28.89 -21.00 -40.30
C PRO A 190 -28.84 -19.60 -40.94
N ALA A 191 -29.97 -19.01 -41.30
CA ALA A 191 -30.01 -17.67 -41.90
C ALA A 191 -29.71 -16.59 -40.85
N GLN A 192 -30.31 -16.72 -39.67
CA GLN A 192 -30.04 -15.83 -38.54
C GLN A 192 -28.62 -16.02 -37.98
N ARG A 193 -28.14 -17.26 -37.94
CA ARG A 193 -26.75 -17.58 -37.57
C ARG A 193 -25.75 -16.86 -38.48
N GLY A 194 -25.92 -16.98 -39.80
CA GLY A 194 -25.02 -16.34 -40.76
C GLY A 194 -25.02 -14.81 -40.65
N GLU A 195 -26.17 -14.20 -40.40
CA GLU A 195 -26.26 -12.75 -40.21
C GLU A 195 -25.57 -12.29 -38.91
N ILE A 196 -25.76 -13.02 -37.81
CA ILE A 196 -25.09 -12.70 -36.54
C ILE A 196 -23.58 -12.93 -36.66
N GLU A 197 -23.16 -14.03 -37.29
CA GLU A 197 -21.75 -14.31 -37.55
C GLU A 197 -21.09 -13.21 -38.39
N ARG A 198 -21.78 -12.68 -39.40
CA ARG A 198 -21.33 -11.51 -40.16
C ARG A 198 -21.12 -10.30 -39.25
N THR A 199 -22.08 -9.98 -38.38
CA THR A 199 -21.95 -8.86 -37.45
C THR A 199 -20.82 -9.07 -36.42
N VAL A 200 -20.57 -10.31 -35.99
CA VAL A 200 -19.44 -10.66 -35.11
C VAL A 200 -18.10 -10.46 -35.82
N ASN A 201 -18.00 -10.87 -37.09
CA ASN A 201 -16.79 -10.68 -37.90
C ASN A 201 -16.51 -9.19 -38.16
N GLU A 202 -17.54 -8.41 -38.47
CA GLU A 202 -17.39 -6.95 -38.64
C GLU A 202 -17.02 -6.24 -37.34
N MET A 203 -17.53 -6.72 -36.20
CA MET A 203 -17.18 -6.21 -34.88
C MET A 203 -15.73 -6.54 -34.50
N GLU A 204 -15.25 -7.76 -34.77
CA GLU A 204 -13.85 -8.13 -34.54
C GLU A 204 -12.90 -7.32 -35.41
N GLN A 205 -13.23 -7.14 -36.69
CA GLN A 205 -12.44 -6.31 -37.60
C GLN A 205 -12.39 -4.83 -37.19
N ALA A 206 -13.46 -4.32 -36.58
CA ALA A 206 -13.53 -2.94 -36.11
C ALA A 206 -12.93 -2.74 -34.70
N HIS A 207 -12.48 -3.80 -34.02
CA HIS A 207 -11.90 -3.71 -32.69
C HIS A 207 -10.65 -2.83 -32.67
N GLY A 208 -10.54 -1.93 -31.67
CA GLY A 208 -9.47 -0.94 -31.58
C GLY A 208 -9.63 0.29 -32.51
N SER A 209 -10.74 0.38 -33.26
CA SER A 209 -11.08 1.55 -34.08
C SER A 209 -12.23 2.37 -33.46
N SER A 210 -12.39 3.62 -33.90
CA SER A 210 -13.53 4.47 -33.52
C SER A 210 -14.90 3.92 -33.97
N GLY A 211 -14.91 2.95 -34.90
CA GLY A 211 -16.14 2.29 -35.39
C GLY A 211 -16.62 1.13 -34.52
N PHE A 212 -15.86 0.73 -33.49
CA PHE A 212 -16.18 -0.46 -32.70
C PHE A 212 -17.55 -0.39 -32.01
N LEU A 213 -17.89 0.76 -31.41
CA LEU A 213 -19.18 0.97 -30.74
C LEU A 213 -20.37 0.76 -31.69
N GLN A 214 -20.25 1.23 -32.94
CA GLN A 214 -21.30 1.08 -33.94
C GLN A 214 -21.49 -0.39 -34.33
N LYS A 215 -20.39 -1.14 -34.46
CA LYS A 215 -20.44 -2.58 -34.76
C LYS A 215 -20.95 -3.41 -33.58
N TYR A 216 -20.61 -3.03 -32.35
CA TYR A 216 -21.20 -3.62 -31.15
C TYR A 216 -22.72 -3.43 -31.10
N GLN A 217 -23.22 -2.22 -31.39
CA GLN A 217 -24.66 -1.96 -31.44
C GLN A 217 -25.36 -2.79 -32.51
N ALA A 218 -24.73 -2.95 -33.69
CA ALA A 218 -25.25 -3.80 -34.76
C ALA A 218 -25.33 -5.27 -34.36
N PHE A 219 -24.32 -5.79 -33.65
CA PHE A 219 -24.33 -7.14 -33.09
C PHE A 219 -25.43 -7.32 -32.03
N ILE A 220 -25.61 -6.38 -31.10
CA ILE A 220 -26.68 -6.47 -30.09
C ILE A 220 -28.06 -6.46 -30.75
N ALA A 221 -28.24 -5.67 -31.82
CA ALA A 221 -29.49 -5.62 -32.57
C ALA A 221 -29.78 -6.93 -33.32
N SER A 222 -28.78 -7.55 -33.96
CA SER A 222 -28.94 -8.86 -34.63
C SER A 222 -29.12 -10.02 -33.63
N ALA A 223 -28.52 -9.91 -32.44
CA ALA A 223 -28.58 -10.89 -31.36
C ALA A 223 -29.88 -10.86 -30.54
N ALA A 224 -30.72 -9.83 -30.69
CA ALA A 224 -31.86 -9.56 -29.79
C ALA A 224 -32.81 -10.75 -29.62
N ASN A 225 -33.09 -11.50 -30.69
CA ASN A 225 -33.98 -12.66 -30.67
C ASN A 225 -33.32 -13.94 -30.10
N HIS A 226 -32.01 -13.91 -29.85
CA HIS A 226 -31.21 -15.05 -29.40
C HIS A 226 -30.52 -14.79 -28.06
N MET A 227 -31.01 -13.81 -27.28
CA MET A 227 -30.43 -13.42 -26.00
C MET A 227 -30.40 -14.57 -24.99
N THR A 228 -31.27 -15.57 -25.07
CA THR A 228 -31.20 -16.76 -24.21
C THR A 228 -29.93 -17.58 -24.42
N ILE A 229 -29.34 -17.52 -25.62
CA ILE A 229 -28.11 -18.22 -26.01
C ILE A 229 -26.90 -17.27 -25.82
N LEU A 230 -27.06 -16.00 -26.19
CA LEU A 230 -25.97 -15.03 -26.27
C LEU A 230 -25.74 -14.23 -24.97
N ALA A 231 -26.73 -14.15 -24.06
CA ALA A 231 -26.59 -13.38 -22.81
C ALA A 231 -25.33 -13.70 -21.98
N PRO A 232 -24.91 -14.98 -21.83
CA PRO A 232 -23.72 -15.30 -21.03
C PRO A 232 -22.42 -14.70 -21.57
N VAL A 233 -22.34 -14.40 -22.88
CA VAL A 233 -21.13 -13.84 -23.51
C VAL A 233 -21.18 -12.31 -23.66
N ILE A 234 -22.34 -11.67 -23.49
CA ILE A 234 -22.48 -10.21 -23.62
C ILE A 234 -21.53 -9.43 -22.70
N PRO A 235 -21.41 -9.73 -21.39
CA PRO A 235 -20.54 -8.95 -20.50
C PRO A 235 -19.07 -8.92 -20.95
N ALA A 236 -18.58 -10.03 -21.51
CA ALA A 236 -17.22 -10.11 -22.02
C ALA A 236 -17.01 -9.23 -23.26
N VAL A 237 -18.00 -9.17 -24.15
CA VAL A 237 -17.98 -8.30 -25.34
C VAL A 237 -18.14 -6.83 -24.95
N THR A 238 -19.02 -6.51 -24.00
CA THR A 238 -19.17 -5.15 -23.46
C THR A 238 -17.87 -4.65 -22.83
N GLY A 239 -17.10 -5.54 -22.21
CA GLY A 239 -15.78 -5.23 -21.65
C GLY A 239 -14.73 -4.79 -22.69
N LEU A 240 -14.99 -4.98 -23.99
CA LEU A 240 -14.13 -4.50 -25.07
C LEU A 240 -14.42 -3.06 -25.51
N LEU A 241 -15.44 -2.40 -24.93
CA LEU A 241 -15.79 -1.01 -25.26
C LEU A 241 -14.90 0.04 -24.56
N THR A 242 -13.96 -0.39 -23.72
CA THR A 242 -13.09 0.47 -22.89
C THR A 242 -11.85 0.97 -23.60
#